data_AF-Q9BJJ3-F1
#
_entry.id   AF-Q9BJJ3-F1
#
_cell.length_a   1.000
_cell.length_b   1.000
_cell.length_c   1.000
_cell.angle_alpha   90.00
_cell.angle_beta   90.00
_cell.angle_gamma   90.00
#
_symmetry.space_group_name_H-M   'P 1'
#
loop_
_entity.id
_entity.type
_entity.pdbx_description
1 polymer ?
#
loop_
_entity_poly.entity_id
_entity_poly.type
_entity_poly.pdbx_seq_one_letter_code
_entity_poly.pdbx_strand_id
1 'polypeptide(L)' 'RRHICDKNLEALNESNTKNTHDLLGNVLVTAKYEGESIVNNHPHKGTSDVCTAL' A
#
# COMPACT_ATOMS: atom_id res chain seq x y z
N ARG A 1 -11.44 -7.18 2.58
CA ARG A 1 -10.58 -5.98 2.47
C ARG A 1 -11.40 -4.86 1.82
N ARG A 2 -11.98 -3.94 2.60
CA ARG A 2 -12.84 -2.85 2.08
C ARG A 2 -12.17 -1.47 2.13
N HIS A 3 -11.06 -1.35 2.85
CA HIS A 3 -10.37 -0.08 3.13
C HIS A 3 -8.86 -0.26 2.90
N ILE A 4 -8.50 -0.76 1.72
CA ILE A 4 -7.10 -0.83 1.30
C ILE A 4 -6.63 0.58 0.89
N CYS A 5 -5.36 0.91 1.12
CA CYS A 5 -4.80 2.23 0.83
C CYS A 5 -4.39 2.38 -0.65
N ASP A 6 -5.31 2.17 -1.60
CA ASP A 6 -5.05 2.11 -3.05
C ASP A 6 -5.39 3.38 -3.85
N LYS A 7 -5.75 4.48 -3.18
CA LYS A 7 -6.11 5.75 -3.85
C LYS A 7 -5.08 6.25 -4.86
N ASN A 8 -3.79 5.98 -4.63
CA ASN A 8 -2.74 6.36 -5.58
C ASN A 8 -2.79 5.51 -6.87
N LEU A 9 -3.25 4.25 -6.78
CA LEU A 9 -3.48 3.38 -7.92
C LEU A 9 -4.74 3.77 -8.71
N GLU A 10 -5.76 4.33 -8.05
CA GLU A 10 -6.95 4.88 -8.73
C GLU A 10 -6.61 6.07 -9.64
N ALA A 11 -5.49 6.77 -9.37
CA ALA A 11 -5.03 7.93 -10.12
C ALA A 11 -4.05 7.60 -11.26
N LEU A 12 -3.79 6.31 -11.54
CA LEU A 12 -2.91 5.89 -12.64
C LEU A 12 -3.49 6.31 -13.99
N ASN A 13 -2.64 6.92 -14.82
CA ASN A 13 -2.99 7.26 -16.19
C ASN A 13 -1.75 7.32 -17.08
N GLU A 14 -1.96 7.39 -18.39
CA GLU A 14 -0.88 7.39 -19.39
C GLU A 14 0.04 8.61 -19.29
N SER A 15 -0.42 9.70 -18.66
CA SER A 15 0.40 10.91 -18.49
C SER A 15 1.41 10.79 -17.34
N ASN A 16 1.08 10.04 -16.28
CA ASN A 16 1.90 9.89 -15.07
C ASN A 16 2.59 8.53 -14.93
N THR A 17 2.19 7.53 -15.72
CA THR A 17 2.73 6.16 -15.66
C THR A 17 3.06 5.69 -17.07
N LYS A 18 4.33 5.77 -17.46
CA LYS A 18 4.77 5.59 -18.86
C LYS A 18 5.49 4.27 -19.09
N ASN A 19 6.02 3.68 -18.03
CA ASN A 19 6.78 2.45 -18.08
C ASN A 19 6.61 1.64 -16.78
N THR A 20 7.19 0.45 -16.76
CA THR A 20 7.09 -0.48 -15.63
C THR A 20 7.72 0.07 -14.34
N HIS A 21 8.72 0.94 -14.41
CA HIS A 21 9.33 1.54 -13.23
C HIS A 21 8.39 2.57 -12.57
N ASP A 22 7.65 3.35 -13.35
CA ASP A 22 6.65 4.29 -12.82
C ASP A 22 5.52 3.52 -12.11
N LEU A 23 5.07 2.42 -12.73
CA LEU A 23 4.07 1.53 -12.13
C LEU A 23 4.59 0.90 -10.83
N LEU A 24 5.82 0.40 -10.84
CA LEU A 24 6.47 -0.15 -9.66
C LEU A 24 6.57 0.91 -8.54
N GLY A 25 6.90 2.16 -8.88
CA GLY A 25 6.91 3.27 -7.93
C GLY A 25 5.56 3.45 -7.25
N ASN A 26 4.46 3.46 -8.01
CA ASN A 26 3.11 3.57 -7.46
C ASN A 26 2.75 2.38 -6.57
N VAL A 27 3.08 1.15 -6.99
CA VAL A 27 2.83 -0.05 -6.17
C VAL A 27 3.61 -0.01 -4.87
N LEU A 28 4.87 0.42 -4.89
CA LEU A 28 5.69 0.54 -3.68
C LEU A 28 5.15 1.62 -2.72
N VAL A 29 4.63 2.73 -3.27
CA VAL A 29 3.96 3.76 -2.47
C VAL A 29 2.70 3.20 -1.78
N THR A 30 1.87 2.45 -2.51
CA THR A 30 0.70 1.75 -1.94
C THR A 30 1.12 0.79 -0.82
N ALA A 31 2.12 -0.06 -1.09
CA ALA A 31 2.59 -1.05 -0.13
C ALA A 31 3.13 -0.40 1.15
N LYS A 32 3.86 0.72 1.02
CA LYS A 32 4.34 1.51 2.16
C LYS A 32 3.17 1.99 3.02
N TYR A 33 2.21 2.69 2.42
CA TYR A 33 1.10 3.28 3.18
C TYR A 33 0.14 2.24 3.77
N GLU A 34 -0.15 1.17 3.02
CA GLU A 34 -0.95 0.05 3.54
C GLU A 34 -0.22 -0.63 4.71
N GLY A 35 1.08 -0.87 4.58
CA GLY A 35 1.88 -1.44 5.65
C GLY A 35 1.91 -0.57 6.92
N GLU A 36 2.13 0.74 6.76
CA GLU A 36 2.06 1.69 7.87
C GLU A 36 0.66 1.72 8.52
N SER A 37 -0.41 1.69 7.71
CA SER A 37 -1.79 1.65 8.20
C SER A 37 -2.07 0.38 9.00
N ILE A 38 -1.62 -0.78 8.51
CA ILE A 38 -1.77 -2.06 9.21
C ILE A 38 -1.01 -2.02 10.54
N VAL A 39 0.27 -1.66 10.53
CA VAL A 39 1.08 -1.56 11.77
C VAL A 39 0.43 -0.61 12.79
N ASN A 40 -0.08 0.52 12.34
CA ASN A 40 -0.66 1.54 13.20
C ASN A 40 -2.10 1.25 13.66
N ASN A 41 -2.83 0.35 13.02
CA ASN A 41 -4.23 0.06 13.37
C ASN A 41 -4.46 -1.40 13.80
N HIS A 42 -3.45 -2.27 13.73
CA HIS A 42 -3.56 -3.65 14.19
C HIS A 42 -3.88 -3.69 15.69
N PRO A 43 -4.81 -4.54 16.16
CA PRO A 43 -5.16 -4.64 17.58
C PRO A 43 -4.02 -5.16 18.44
N HIS A 44 -3.15 -5.99 17.88
CA HIS A 44 -1.97 -6.55 18.53
C HIS A 44 -0.70 -5.96 17.90
N LYS A 45 -0.37 -4.71 18.24
CA LYS A 45 0.81 -4.03 17.70
C LYS A 45 2.09 -4.58 18.34
N GLY A 46 3.16 -4.67 17.57
CA GLY A 46 4.47 -5.13 18.05
C GLY A 46 4.59 -6.64 18.23
N THR A 47 3.57 -7.42 17.85
CA THR A 47 3.61 -8.89 17.82
C THR A 47 3.76 -9.38 16.37
N SER A 48 4.05 -10.67 16.21
CA SER A 48 4.08 -11.33 14.89
C SER A 48 2.73 -11.35 14.17
N ASP A 49 1.63 -11.08 14.88
CA ASP A 49 0.28 -11.08 14.29
C ASP A 49 0.15 -9.98 13.23
N VAL A 50 0.87 -8.87 13.39
CA VAL A 50 0.96 -7.80 12.39
C VAL A 50 1.46 -8.34 11.04
N CYS A 51 2.45 -9.24 11.06
CA CYS A 51 3.01 -9.85 9.85
C CYS A 51 2.03 -10.77 9.11
N THR A 52 1.02 -11.29 9.81
CA THR A 52 -0.04 -12.09 9.18
C THR A 52 -1.10 -11.19 8.51
N ALA A 53 -1.27 -9.98 9.02
CA ALA A 53 -2.19 -9.00 8.46
C ALA A 53 -1.61 -8.28 7.21
N LEU A 54 -0.28 -8.13 7.14
CA LEU A 54 0.47 -7.65 5.98
C LEU A 54 0.34 -8.64 4.79
#